data_AF-A0A3S3R8A4-F1
#
_entry.id   AF-A0A3S3R8A4-F1
#
_cell.length_a   1.000
_cell.length_b   1.000
_cell.length_c   1.000
_cell.angle_alpha   90.00
_cell.angle_beta   90.00
_cell.angle_gamma   90.00
#
_symmetry.space_group_name_H-M   'P 1'
#
loop_
_entity.id
_entity.type
_entity.pdbx_description
1 polymer ?
#
loop_
_entity_poly.entity_id
_entity_poly.type
_entity_poly.pdbx_seq_one_letter_code
_entity_poly.pdbx_strand_id
1 'polypeptide(L)'
;MSLEAALAEHTAALKANTAINADLLAATKDLLALRNDAIDKVSAAVNNGKGAKDKKTDTAATENKVGEDAGKGQISTSPENRANPYEGIKELIAGYLTEIDRPEEREARKEKIRNLLNHEKIKKPDVEKATAADHIKEDAIDLFKDQIAKLKAKGALTEPAKKSDDLDL
;
A
#
# COMPACT_ATOMS: atom_id res chain seq x y z
N MET A 1 29.59 -25.03 20.57
CA MET A 1 29.50 -23.77 21.34
C MET A 1 28.99 -24.09 22.73
N SER A 2 29.47 -23.41 23.77
CA SER A 2 28.94 -23.58 25.13
C SER A 2 27.63 -22.81 25.31
N LEU A 3 26.82 -23.22 26.28
CA LEU A 3 25.58 -22.51 26.63
C LEU A 3 25.85 -21.06 27.07
N GLU A 4 26.98 -20.80 27.74
CA GLU A 4 27.36 -19.45 28.16
C GLU A 4 27.70 -18.56 26.95
N ALA A 5 28.35 -19.11 25.93
CA ALA A 5 28.63 -18.40 24.70
C ALA A 5 27.33 -18.05 23.94
N ALA A 6 26.38 -18.98 23.87
CA ALA A 6 25.07 -18.73 23.26
C ALA A 6 24.26 -17.66 24.04
N LEU A 7 24.30 -17.69 25.37
CA LEU A 7 23.65 -16.68 26.22
C LEU A 7 24.25 -15.29 26.02
N ALA A 8 25.58 -15.18 25.91
CA ALA A 8 26.25 -13.91 25.66
C ALA A 8 25.89 -13.34 24.28
N GLU A 9 25.86 -14.19 23.25
CA GLU A 9 25.48 -13.82 21.89
C GLU A 9 24.02 -13.35 21.81
N HIS A 10 23.08 -14.11 22.40
CA HIS A 10 21.68 -13.71 22.45
C HIS A 10 21.46 -12.40 23.23
N THR A 11 22.20 -12.19 24.32
CA THR A 11 22.12 -10.94 25.09
C THR A 11 22.63 -9.75 24.27
N ALA A 12 23.71 -9.93 23.51
CA ALA A 12 24.22 -8.89 22.63
C ALA A 12 23.23 -8.58 21.50
N ALA A 13 22.63 -9.60 20.89
CA ALA A 13 21.60 -9.45 19.86
C ALA A 13 20.36 -8.71 20.37
N LEU A 14 19.90 -9.01 21.59
CA LEU A 14 18.77 -8.31 22.22
C LEU A 14 19.09 -6.84 22.48
N LYS A 15 20.30 -6.52 22.96
CA LYS A 15 20.72 -5.12 23.16
C LYS A 15 20.78 -4.36 21.84
N ALA A 16 21.35 -4.95 20.80
CA ALA A 16 21.40 -4.36 19.47
C ALA A 16 20.00 -4.09 18.91
N ASN A 17 19.10 -5.07 18.98
CA ASN A 17 17.71 -4.89 18.54
C ASN A 17 16.98 -3.80 19.34
N THR A 18 17.23 -3.71 20.65
CA THR A 18 16.61 -2.68 21.49
C THR A 18 17.08 -1.28 21.10
N ALA A 19 18.37 -1.12 20.80
CA ALA A 19 18.93 0.16 20.32
C ALA A 19 18.32 0.56 18.97
N ILE A 20 18.27 -0.38 18.01
CA ILE A 20 17.66 -0.14 16.69
C ILE A 20 16.20 0.30 16.82
N ASN A 21 15.44 -0.34 17.69
CA ASN A 21 14.03 0.03 17.92
C ASN A 21 13.89 1.42 18.55
N ALA A 22 14.79 1.80 19.45
CA ALA A 22 14.80 3.15 20.02
C ALA A 22 15.10 4.22 18.96
N ASP A 23 16.09 3.97 18.11
CA ASP A 23 16.45 4.87 17.01
C ASP A 23 15.32 5.00 15.98
N LEU A 24 14.68 3.88 15.62
CA LEU A 24 13.52 3.87 14.72
C LEU A 24 12.35 4.68 15.30
N LEU A 25 12.10 4.55 16.61
CA LEU A 25 11.05 5.32 17.28
C LEU A 25 11.36 6.82 17.28
N ALA A 26 12.62 7.21 17.49
CA ALA A 26 13.07 8.59 17.40
C ALA A 26 12.88 9.16 15.99
N ALA A 27 13.37 8.45 14.97
CA ALA A 27 13.20 8.84 13.57
C ALA A 27 11.73 8.98 13.16
N THR A 28 10.86 8.09 13.68
CA THR A 28 9.42 8.17 13.42
C THR A 28 8.80 9.42 14.05
N LYS A 29 9.22 9.80 15.27
CA LYS A 29 8.76 11.02 15.93
C LYS A 29 9.20 12.27 15.16
N ASP A 30 10.45 12.29 14.71
CA ASP A 30 10.98 13.42 13.92
C ASP A 30 10.25 13.56 12.57
N LEU A 31 9.96 12.44 11.90
CA LEU A 31 9.18 12.44 10.66
C LEU A 31 7.76 12.96 10.87
N LEU A 32 7.10 12.56 11.97
CA LEU A 32 5.77 13.05 12.31
C LEU A 32 5.78 14.56 12.62
N ALA A 33 6.81 15.04 13.33
CA ALA A 33 6.98 16.46 13.58
C ALA A 33 7.18 17.24 12.27
N LEU A 34 8.05 16.78 11.38
CA LEU A 34 8.27 17.39 10.07
C LEU A 34 7.01 17.41 9.21
N ARG A 35 6.22 16.33 9.25
CA ARG A 35 4.92 16.26 8.57
C ARG A 35 3.95 17.31 9.09
N ASN A 36 3.85 17.46 10.42
CA ASN A 36 2.96 18.47 11.02
C ASN A 36 3.43 19.89 10.67
N ASP A 37 4.73 20.18 10.79
CA ASP A 37 5.30 21.46 10.38
C ASP A 37 5.03 21.80 8.90
N ALA A 38 5.12 20.81 8.01
CA ALA A 38 4.82 20.98 6.60
C ALA A 38 3.32 21.26 6.38
N ILE A 39 2.44 20.53 7.07
CA ILE A 39 0.98 20.74 7.02
C ILE A 39 0.63 22.14 7.50
N ASP A 40 1.21 22.60 8.60
CA ASP A 40 0.93 23.92 9.17
C ASP A 40 1.39 25.05 8.23
N LYS A 41 2.59 24.92 7.63
CA LYS A 41 3.09 25.88 6.64
C LYS A 41 2.23 25.95 5.38
N VAL A 42 1.80 24.79 4.85
CA VAL A 42 0.93 24.75 3.66
C VAL A 42 -0.46 25.31 3.99
N SER A 43 -1.01 24.97 5.15
CA SER A 43 -2.31 25.49 5.60
C SER A 43 -2.29 27.00 5.78
N ALA A 44 -1.21 27.54 6.36
CA ALA A 44 -1.01 28.99 6.48
C ALA A 44 -0.88 29.68 5.10
N ALA A 45 -0.16 29.08 4.15
CA ALA A 45 -0.01 29.61 2.80
C ALA A 45 -1.33 29.61 2.01
N VAL A 46 -2.15 28.56 2.15
CA VAL A 46 -3.48 28.46 1.51
C VAL A 46 -4.45 29.50 2.08
N ASN A 47 -4.42 29.74 3.40
CA ASN A 47 -5.27 30.75 4.02
C ASN A 47 -4.86 32.19 3.68
N ASN A 48 -3.56 32.46 3.50
CA ASN A 48 -3.07 33.76 3.05
C ASN A 48 -3.29 34.04 1.55
N GLY A 49 -3.58 33.00 0.74
CA GLY A 49 -3.84 33.14 -0.70
C GLY A 49 -5.25 33.58 -1.07
N LYS A 50 -6.20 33.59 -0.13
CA LYS A 50 -7.64 33.79 -0.41
C LYS A 50 -8.25 35.05 0.21
N GLY A 51 -7.45 36.10 0.39
CA GLY A 51 -7.89 37.33 1.07
C GLY A 51 -7.26 38.62 0.55
N ALA A 52 -7.35 38.90 -0.75
CA ALA A 52 -7.15 40.27 -1.27
C ALA A 52 -7.82 40.47 -2.65
N LYS A 53 -9.13 40.22 -2.76
CA LYS A 53 -9.99 40.86 -3.77
C LYS A 53 -11.47 40.67 -3.44
N ASP A 54 -12.08 41.79 -3.07
CA ASP A 54 -13.50 42.16 -3.24
C ASP A 54 -14.59 41.17 -2.81
N LYS A 55 -15.32 41.47 -1.73
CA LYS A 55 -16.63 42.15 -1.82
C LYS A 55 -17.34 42.27 -0.46
N LYS A 56 -17.66 43.52 -0.13
CA LYS A 56 -18.93 44.02 0.42
C LYS A 56 -20.07 42.99 0.56
N THR A 57 -20.58 42.87 1.79
CA THR A 57 -21.98 42.64 2.22
C THR A 57 -22.99 42.21 1.14
N ASP A 58 -23.63 41.04 1.29
CA ASP A 58 -25.03 40.99 1.74
C ASP A 58 -25.51 39.59 2.12
N THR A 59 -26.52 39.61 2.98
CA THR A 59 -27.22 38.52 3.67
C THR A 59 -28.10 37.71 2.71
N ALA A 60 -28.19 36.38 2.87
CA ALA A 60 -29.44 35.57 2.92
C ALA A 60 -29.32 34.12 2.41
N ALA A 61 -30.09 33.26 3.08
CA ALA A 61 -30.81 32.08 2.58
C ALA A 61 -30.04 30.75 2.40
N THR A 62 -30.32 29.85 3.35
CA THR A 62 -30.56 28.41 3.19
C THR A 62 -31.22 28.07 1.86
N GLU A 63 -30.63 27.15 1.08
CA GLU A 63 -31.36 26.27 0.17
C GLU A 63 -30.51 25.05 -0.23
N ASN A 64 -31.02 23.86 0.09
CA ASN A 64 -30.58 22.59 -0.47
C ASN A 64 -30.76 22.61 -2.00
N LYS A 65 -29.67 22.48 -2.76
CA LYS A 65 -29.72 22.01 -4.14
C LYS A 65 -28.62 21.00 -4.41
N VAL A 66 -29.05 19.75 -4.58
CA VAL A 66 -28.35 18.71 -5.34
C VAL A 66 -28.16 19.27 -6.75
N GLY A 67 -26.91 19.45 -7.16
CA GLY A 67 -26.51 19.79 -8.52
C GLY A 67 -25.59 18.69 -9.03
N GLU A 68 -26.13 17.81 -9.86
CA GLU A 68 -25.35 17.02 -10.80
C GLU A 68 -24.70 17.99 -11.80
N ASP A 69 -23.37 18.11 -11.77
CA ASP A 69 -22.59 18.41 -12.96
C ASP A 69 -21.22 17.75 -12.88
N ALA A 70 -20.85 17.11 -13.98
CA ALA A 70 -19.73 16.23 -14.13
C ALA A 70 -18.45 17.04 -14.39
N GLY A 71 -17.35 16.65 -13.73
CA GLY A 71 -16.01 17.02 -14.16
C GLY A 71 -15.10 17.51 -13.04
N LYS A 72 -14.10 16.69 -12.73
CA LYS A 72 -13.02 16.89 -11.75
C LYS A 72 -13.50 16.68 -10.31
N GLY A 73 -13.39 15.41 -9.88
CA GLY A 73 -13.62 15.00 -8.51
C GLY A 73 -12.95 15.97 -7.55
N GLN A 74 -13.76 16.71 -6.80
CA GLN A 74 -13.29 17.47 -5.66
C GLN A 74 -12.63 16.46 -4.72
N ILE A 75 -11.29 16.46 -4.70
CA ILE A 75 -10.54 15.73 -3.69
C ILE A 75 -10.96 16.37 -2.37
N SER A 76 -11.75 15.63 -1.60
CA SER A 76 -12.18 16.05 -0.28
C SER A 76 -10.95 16.44 0.54
N THR A 77 -10.95 17.65 1.11
CA THR A 77 -9.87 18.15 1.95
C THR A 77 -9.91 17.57 3.36
N SER A 78 -10.90 16.73 3.68
CA SER A 78 -10.98 15.99 4.94
C SER A 78 -9.94 14.86 4.95
N PRO A 79 -9.10 14.75 6.01
CA PRO A 79 -8.13 13.67 6.17
C PRO A 79 -8.77 12.27 6.07
N GLU A 80 -10.02 12.15 6.51
CA GLU A 80 -10.80 10.91 6.58
C GLU A 80 -11.34 10.45 5.21
N ASN A 81 -11.36 11.33 4.21
CA ASN A 81 -11.83 11.03 2.85
C ASN A 81 -10.69 10.88 1.83
N ARG A 82 -9.42 10.96 2.26
CA ARG A 82 -8.29 10.58 1.40
C ARG A 82 -8.24 9.07 1.36
N ALA A 83 -8.93 8.47 0.39
CA ALA A 83 -8.77 7.07 0.04
C ALA A 83 -7.28 6.81 -0.18
N ASN A 84 -6.67 6.00 0.69
CA ASN A 84 -5.29 5.59 0.48
C ASN A 84 -5.29 4.72 -0.78
N PRO A 85 -4.61 5.12 -1.87
CA PRO A 85 -4.71 4.41 -3.13
C PRO A 85 -4.16 2.97 -3.00
N TYR A 86 -3.28 2.73 -2.03
CA TYR A 86 -2.70 1.42 -1.73
C TYR A 86 -3.56 0.55 -0.79
N GLU A 87 -4.66 1.08 -0.27
CA GLU A 87 -5.58 0.35 0.61
C GLU A 87 -6.18 -0.85 -0.13
N GLY A 88 -6.20 -2.01 0.54
CA GLY A 88 -6.72 -3.24 -0.05
C GLY A 88 -5.75 -3.97 -0.98
N ILE A 89 -4.61 -3.39 -1.39
CA ILE A 89 -3.67 -4.08 -2.30
C ILE A 89 -2.98 -5.26 -1.62
N LYS A 90 -2.59 -5.10 -0.35
CA LYS A 90 -1.96 -6.20 0.42
C LYS A 90 -2.93 -7.35 0.62
N GLU A 91 -4.18 -7.04 0.93
CA GLU A 91 -5.28 -8.00 1.11
C GLU A 91 -5.61 -8.70 -0.21
N LEU A 92 -5.60 -7.96 -1.33
CA LEU A 92 -5.84 -8.50 -2.67
C LEU A 92 -4.74 -9.49 -3.10
N ILE A 93 -3.47 -9.15 -2.84
CA ILE A 93 -2.32 -10.04 -3.03
C ILE A 93 -2.46 -11.29 -2.15
N ALA A 94 -2.70 -11.11 -0.85
CA ALA A 94 -2.83 -12.21 0.10
C ALA A 94 -3.97 -13.16 -0.31
N GLY A 95 -5.14 -12.61 -0.63
CA GLY A 95 -6.31 -13.38 -1.07
C GLY A 95 -6.04 -14.16 -2.36
N TYR A 96 -5.27 -13.62 -3.31
CA TYR A 96 -4.86 -14.38 -4.49
C TYR A 96 -3.93 -15.55 -4.14
N LEU A 97 -3.03 -15.38 -3.18
CA LEU A 97 -2.08 -16.43 -2.78
C LEU A 97 -2.72 -17.54 -1.93
N THR A 98 -3.74 -17.22 -1.13
CA THR A 98 -4.39 -18.15 -0.20
C THR A 98 -5.61 -18.86 -0.78
N GLU A 99 -6.11 -18.43 -1.92
CA GLU A 99 -7.29 -19.02 -2.58
C GLU A 99 -7.07 -20.48 -3.04
N ILE A 100 -5.82 -20.95 -3.13
CA ILE A 100 -5.50 -22.35 -3.44
C ILE A 100 -4.52 -22.94 -2.41
N ASP A 101 -4.84 -24.13 -1.93
CA ASP A 101 -4.06 -24.87 -0.92
C ASP A 101 -2.86 -25.64 -1.47
N ARG A 102 -2.80 -25.86 -2.79
CA ARG A 102 -1.69 -26.56 -3.44
C ARG A 102 -0.39 -25.73 -3.37
N PRO A 103 0.71 -26.26 -2.82
CA PRO A 103 1.95 -25.51 -2.64
C PRO A 103 2.62 -25.12 -3.96
N GLU A 104 2.59 -25.99 -4.97
CA GLU A 104 3.12 -25.71 -6.32
C GLU A 104 2.39 -24.53 -6.98
N GLU A 105 1.05 -24.52 -6.86
CA GLU A 105 0.20 -23.45 -7.36
C GLU A 105 0.49 -22.14 -6.61
N ARG A 106 0.67 -22.20 -5.29
CA ARG A 106 1.00 -21.03 -4.48
C ARG A 106 2.32 -20.41 -4.89
N GLU A 107 3.36 -21.21 -5.17
CA GLU A 107 4.63 -20.71 -5.67
C GLU A 107 4.50 -20.08 -7.07
N ALA A 108 3.75 -20.71 -7.98
CA ALA A 108 3.46 -20.13 -9.30
C ALA A 108 2.70 -18.78 -9.18
N ARG A 109 1.76 -18.69 -8.25
CA ARG A 109 1.02 -17.45 -7.94
C ARG A 109 1.93 -16.37 -7.35
N LYS A 110 2.85 -16.73 -6.44
CA LYS A 110 3.88 -15.81 -5.91
C LYS A 110 4.77 -15.26 -7.02
N GLU A 111 5.20 -16.11 -7.94
CA GLU A 111 6.02 -15.69 -9.07
C GLU A 111 5.27 -14.76 -10.02
N LYS A 112 3.99 -15.04 -10.31
CA LYS A 112 3.15 -14.12 -11.10
C LYS A 112 2.98 -12.76 -10.43
N ILE A 113 2.77 -12.71 -9.12
CA ILE A 113 2.70 -11.44 -8.39
C ILE A 113 4.04 -10.71 -8.45
N ARG A 114 5.17 -11.40 -8.25
CA ARG A 114 6.49 -10.79 -8.34
C ARG A 114 6.75 -10.19 -9.72
N ASN A 115 6.39 -10.91 -10.78
CA ASN A 115 6.53 -10.44 -12.15
C ASN A 115 5.61 -9.26 -12.44
N LEU A 116 4.39 -9.28 -11.91
CA LEU A 116 3.45 -8.18 -12.05
C LEU A 116 3.94 -6.92 -11.32
N LEU A 117 4.43 -7.05 -10.09
CA LEU A 117 5.01 -5.95 -9.31
C LEU A 117 6.25 -5.35 -9.99
N ASN A 118 7.05 -6.16 -10.68
CA ASN A 118 8.26 -5.71 -11.37
C ASN A 118 8.02 -5.25 -12.82
N HIS A 119 6.78 -5.29 -13.30
CA HIS A 119 6.44 -4.88 -14.65
C HIS A 119 6.65 -3.37 -14.84
N GLU A 120 7.22 -2.94 -15.97
CA GLU A 120 7.59 -1.53 -16.23
C GLU A 120 6.43 -0.52 -16.09
N LYS A 121 5.22 -1.00 -16.39
CA LYS A 121 3.97 -0.21 -16.25
C LYS A 121 3.45 -0.12 -14.82
N ILE A 122 3.93 -0.96 -13.90
CA ILE A 122 3.43 -1.09 -12.53
C ILE A 122 4.48 -0.62 -11.53
N LYS A 123 5.75 -1.01 -11.70
CA LYS A 123 6.86 -0.67 -10.82
C LYS A 123 7.24 0.81 -10.91
N LYS A 124 7.46 1.47 -9.78
CA LYS A 124 8.04 2.82 -9.77
C LYS A 124 9.45 2.84 -10.41
N PRO A 125 9.81 3.90 -11.17
CA PRO A 125 11.07 3.93 -11.92
C PRO A 125 12.33 3.95 -11.04
N ASP A 126 12.21 4.43 -9.80
CA ASP A 126 13.26 4.49 -8.78
C ASP A 126 13.43 3.17 -7.99
N VAL A 127 12.58 2.17 -8.24
CA VAL A 127 12.65 0.87 -7.56
C VAL A 127 13.37 -0.15 -8.45
N GLU A 128 14.53 -0.64 -8.03
CA GLU A 128 15.23 -1.71 -8.75
C GLU A 128 14.43 -3.02 -8.74
N LYS A 129 13.94 -3.44 -7.56
CA LYS A 129 13.17 -4.67 -7.38
C LYS A 129 11.94 -4.44 -6.51
N ALA A 130 10.76 -4.56 -7.10
CA ALA A 130 9.50 -4.44 -6.39
C ALA A 130 9.22 -5.68 -5.54
N THR A 131 8.96 -5.47 -4.25
CA THR A 131 8.64 -6.51 -3.27
C THR A 131 7.35 -6.22 -2.50
N ALA A 132 6.84 -4.99 -2.57
CA ALA A 132 5.72 -4.53 -1.77
C ALA A 132 4.78 -3.62 -2.57
N ALA A 133 3.57 -3.40 -2.03
CA ALA A 133 2.50 -2.64 -2.69
C ALA A 133 2.84 -1.16 -2.91
N ASP A 134 3.63 -0.57 -2.01
CA ASP A 134 4.13 0.81 -2.08
C ASP A 134 5.18 1.03 -3.19
N HIS A 135 5.67 -0.05 -3.82
CA HIS A 135 6.55 0.03 -5.00
C HIS A 135 5.76 0.13 -6.31
N ILE A 136 4.43 0.14 -6.27
CA ILE A 136 3.54 0.32 -7.42
C ILE A 136 3.35 1.82 -7.68
N LYS A 137 3.40 2.26 -8.94
CA LYS A 137 3.05 3.65 -9.31
C LYS A 137 1.59 3.93 -8.97
N GLU A 138 1.28 5.11 -8.44
CA GLU A 138 -0.09 5.44 -8.01
C GLU A 138 -1.11 5.36 -9.16
N ASP A 139 -0.72 5.77 -10.36
CA ASP A 139 -1.52 5.70 -11.59
C ASP A 139 -1.69 4.27 -12.14
N ALA A 140 -0.86 3.33 -11.69
CA ALA A 140 -0.88 1.93 -12.12
C ALA A 140 -1.62 1.00 -11.14
N ILE A 141 -2.19 1.52 -10.07
CA ILE A 141 -2.88 0.72 -9.05
C ILE A 141 -4.12 0.02 -9.62
N ASP A 142 -4.94 0.73 -10.40
CA ASP A 142 -6.12 0.14 -11.02
C ASP A 142 -5.72 -0.93 -12.04
N LEU A 143 -4.64 -0.67 -12.80
CA LEU A 143 -4.05 -1.66 -13.69
C LEU A 143 -3.58 -2.91 -12.92
N PHE A 144 -2.94 -2.76 -11.76
CA PHE A 144 -2.53 -3.88 -10.92
C PHE A 144 -3.72 -4.70 -10.44
N LYS A 145 -4.77 -4.04 -9.94
CA LYS A 145 -6.02 -4.68 -9.49
C LYS A 145 -6.68 -5.46 -10.63
N ASP A 146 -6.77 -4.87 -11.82
CA ASP A 146 -7.31 -5.52 -13.02
C ASP A 146 -6.52 -6.76 -13.43
N GLN A 147 -5.18 -6.71 -13.36
CA GLN A 147 -4.35 -7.86 -13.71
C GLN A 147 -4.49 -9.00 -12.70
N ILE A 148 -4.59 -8.71 -11.40
CA ILE A 148 -4.89 -9.73 -10.39
C ILE A 148 -6.28 -10.33 -10.63
N ALA A 149 -7.30 -9.52 -10.94
CA ALA A 149 -8.63 -10.03 -11.26
C ALA A 149 -8.62 -10.95 -12.49
N LYS A 150 -7.87 -10.60 -13.54
CA LYS A 150 -7.67 -11.46 -14.72
C LYS A 150 -6.95 -12.76 -14.37
N LEU A 151 -5.96 -12.71 -13.48
CA LEU A 151 -5.25 -13.91 -13.01
C LEU A 151 -6.17 -14.81 -12.18
N LYS A 152 -7.02 -14.25 -11.31
CA LYS A 152 -8.07 -14.99 -10.59
C LYS A 152 -9.05 -15.66 -11.55
N ALA A 153 -9.55 -14.92 -12.53
CA ALA A 153 -10.48 -15.45 -13.53
C ALA A 153 -9.89 -16.58 -14.38
N LYS A 154 -8.57 -16.60 -14.58
CA LYS A 154 -7.86 -17.70 -15.27
C LYS A 154 -7.81 -18.99 -14.45
N GLY A 155 -8.05 -18.94 -13.14
CA GLY A 155 -8.06 -20.11 -12.27
C GLY A 155 -6.66 -20.60 -11.90
N ALA A 156 -6.47 -21.92 -11.88
CA ALA A 156 -5.18 -22.54 -11.54
C ALA A 156 -4.13 -22.28 -12.64
N LEU A 157 -2.92 -21.92 -12.24
CA LEU A 157 -1.76 -21.71 -13.11
C LEU A 157 -1.03 -23.01 -13.45
N THR A 158 -1.16 -24.01 -12.58
CA THR A 158 -0.48 -25.31 -12.67
C THR A 158 -1.51 -26.44 -12.76
N GLU A 159 -1.21 -27.45 -13.57
CA GLU A 159 -2.07 -28.63 -13.69
C GLU A 159 -2.20 -29.35 -12.35
N PRO A 160 -3.40 -29.85 -11.98
CA PRO A 160 -3.55 -30.70 -10.80
C PRO A 160 -2.65 -31.93 -10.94
N ALA A 161 -1.95 -32.30 -9.86
CA ALA A 161 -1.20 -33.53 -9.82
C ALA A 161 -2.13 -34.68 -10.23
N LYS A 162 -1.78 -35.41 -11.29
CA LYS A 162 -2.51 -36.63 -11.68
C LYS A 162 -2.49 -37.54 -10.46
N LYS A 163 -3.65 -37.80 -9.84
CA LYS A 163 -3.78 -38.91 -8.92
C LYS A 163 -3.41 -40.15 -9.74
N SER A 164 -2.25 -40.73 -9.46
CA SER A 164 -1.94 -42.09 -9.88
C SER A 164 -2.92 -42.98 -9.12
N ASP A 165 -4.06 -43.22 -9.75
CA ASP A 165 -4.92 -44.35 -9.42
C ASP A 165 -4.19 -45.58 -9.96
N ASP A 166 -3.19 -46.02 -9.20
CA ASP A 166 -2.47 -47.27 -9.43
C ASP A 166 -2.31 -47.96 -8.08
N LEU A 167 -3.47 -48.23 -7.48
CA LEU A 167 -3.69 -49.35 -6.60
C LEU A 167 -4.30 -50.47 -7.45
N ASP A 168 -3.53 -51.02 -8.37
CA ASP A 168 -3.78 -52.40 -8.83
C ASP A 168 -2.94 -53.33 -7.95
N LEU A 169 -3.67 -54.21 -7.26
CA LEU A 169 -3.21 -55.29 -6.37
C LEU A 169 -2.33 -56.32 -7.08
#